data_AF-A0A7K0ZIE2-F1
#
_entry.id   AF-A0A7K0ZIE2-F1
#
_cell.length_a   1.000
_cell.length_b   1.000
_cell.length_c   1.000
_cell.angle_alpha   90.00
_cell.angle_beta   90.00
_cell.angle_gamma   90.00
#
_symmetry.space_group_name_H-M   'P 1'
#
loop_
_entity.id
_entity.type
_entity.pdbx_description
1 polymer ?
#
loop_
_entity_poly.entity_id
_entity_poly.type
_entity_poly.pdbx_seq_one_letter_code
_entity_poly.pdbx_strand_id
1 'polypeptide(L)' 'MPASALPTELVQIAFTVPDLEAACREWAERVGAGPFLIRQHMQVNATHDGEPAIYDHSAAF' A
#
# COMPACT_ATOMS: atom_id res chain seq x y z
N MET A 1 16.13 -14.55 -10.81
CA MET A 1 16.30 -14.42 -9.35
C MET A 1 16.37 -15.82 -8.76
N PRO A 2 17.40 -16.17 -7.95
CA PRO A 2 17.43 -17.46 -7.27
C PRO A 2 16.35 -17.52 -6.19
N ALA A 3 15.76 -18.70 -5.98
CA ALA A 3 14.66 -18.91 -5.03
C ALA A 3 15.02 -18.58 -3.56
N SER A 4 16.31 -18.53 -3.19
CA SER A 4 16.76 -18.18 -1.83
C SER A 4 16.66 -16.68 -1.51
N ALA A 5 16.21 -15.84 -2.45
CA ALA A 5 16.11 -14.39 -2.27
C ALA A 5 14.69 -13.92 -1.87
N LEU A 6 13.72 -14.84 -1.76
CA LEU A 6 12.35 -14.50 -1.39
C LEU A 6 12.16 -14.56 0.13
N PRO A 7 11.31 -13.68 0.72
CA PRO A 7 11.01 -13.73 2.15
C PRO A 7 10.37 -15.06 2.54
N THR A 8 10.86 -15.66 3.63
CA THR A 8 10.28 -16.89 4.21
C THR A 8 9.11 -16.61 5.16
N GLU A 9 8.85 -15.33 5.45
CA GLU A 9 7.80 -14.87 6.35
C GLU A 9 6.89 -13.85 5.66
N LEU A 10 5.68 -13.69 6.21
CA LEU A 10 4.73 -12.68 5.74
C LEU A 10 5.30 -11.29 6.01
N VAL A 11 5.59 -10.55 4.93
CA VAL A 11 6.15 -9.19 5.03
C VAL A 11 5.05 -8.14 5.18
N GLN A 12 4.01 -8.19 4.34
CA GLN A 12 2.94 -7.18 4.33
C GLN A 12 1.66 -7.72 3.69
N ILE A 13 0.51 -7.31 4.24
CA ILE A 13 -0.79 -7.39 3.56
C ILE A 13 -1.18 -5.95 3.20
N ALA A 14 -1.38 -5.68 1.92
CA ALA A 14 -1.79 -4.38 1.42
C ALA A 14 -3.14 -4.48 0.71
N PHE A 15 -4.03 -3.52 0.97
CA PHE A 15 -5.36 -3.44 0.36
C PHE A 15 -5.74 -1.98 0.12
N THR A 16 -6.64 -1.76 -0.83
CA THR A 16 -7.15 -0.43 -1.14
C THR A 16 -8.25 -0.04 -0.15
N VAL A 17 -8.31 1.25 0.15
CA VAL A 17 -9.33 1.85 1.00
C VAL A 17 -9.87 3.11 0.33
N PRO A 18 -11.15 3.45 0.53
CA PRO A 18 -11.74 4.64 -0.09
C PRO A 18 -11.18 5.94 0.51
N ASP A 19 -10.80 5.92 1.80
CA ASP A 19 -10.20 7.04 2.51
C ASP A 19 -9.04 6.52 3.38
N LEU A 20 -7.83 6.98 3.06
CA LEU A 20 -6.60 6.49 3.68
C LEU A 20 -6.46 6.97 5.13
N GLU A 21 -6.81 8.23 5.42
CA GLU A 21 -6.68 8.79 6.77
C GLU A 21 -7.74 8.19 7.71
N ALA A 22 -8.96 8.00 7.21
CA ALA A 22 -10.01 7.33 7.97
C ALA A 22 -9.64 5.88 8.29
N ALA A 23 -9.11 5.13 7.30
CA ALA A 23 -8.67 3.76 7.52
C ALA A 23 -7.53 3.66 8.54
N CYS A 24 -6.49 4.51 8.42
CA CYS A 24 -5.39 4.56 9.39
C CYS A 24 -5.89 4.78 10.82
N ARG A 25 -6.84 5.73 10.98
CA ARG A 25 -7.44 6.03 12.28
C ARG A 25 -8.22 4.83 12.82
N GLU A 26 -9.06 4.21 12.00
CA GLU A 26 -9.85 3.04 12.39
C GLU A 26 -8.95 1.88 12.85
N TRP A 27 -7.87 1.61 12.11
CA TRP A 27 -6.91 0.56 12.48
C TRP A 27 -6.16 0.87 13.77
N ALA A 28 -5.77 2.13 13.98
CA ALA A 28 -5.16 2.57 15.23
C ALA A 28 -6.13 2.42 16.42
N GLU A 29 -7.39 2.80 16.26
CA GLU A 29 -8.41 2.73 17.31
C GLU A 29 -8.83 1.29 17.64
N ARG A 30 -9.01 0.43 16.64
CA ARG A 30 -9.56 -0.91 16.83
C ARG A 30 -8.54 -1.92 17.32
N VAL A 31 -7.30 -1.84 16.84
CA VAL A 31 -6.28 -2.87 17.12
C VAL A 31 -4.93 -2.29 17.52
N GLY A 32 -4.81 -0.95 17.63
CA GLY A 32 -3.54 -0.30 17.99
C GLY A 32 -2.48 -0.32 16.89
N ALA A 33 -2.88 -0.54 15.63
CA ALA A 33 -1.94 -0.54 14.51
C ALA A 33 -1.42 0.88 14.20
N GLY A 34 -0.16 0.99 13.79
CA GLY A 34 0.53 2.26 13.54
C GLY A 34 1.55 2.61 14.62
N PRO A 35 2.03 3.86 14.67
CA PRO A 35 1.60 5.01 13.86
C PRO A 35 1.91 4.80 12.38
N PHE A 36 0.99 5.24 11.52
CA PHE A 36 1.15 5.11 10.08
C PHE A 36 1.89 6.31 9.47
N LEU A 37 2.83 6.05 8.56
CA LEU A 37 3.40 7.07 7.69
C LEU A 37 2.60 7.16 6.39
N ILE A 38 1.94 8.30 6.16
CA ILE A 38 1.15 8.52 4.94
C ILE A 38 2.01 9.19 3.87
N ARG A 39 2.06 8.57 2.69
CA ARG A 39 2.62 9.17 1.48
C ARG A 39 1.51 9.42 0.47
N GLN A 40 1.33 10.68 0.11
CA GLN A 40 0.30 11.13 -0.81
C GLN A 40 0.82 11.17 -2.25
N HIS A 41 -0.09 10.92 -3.21
CA HIS A 41 0.14 11.11 -4.65
C HIS A 41 1.44 10.49 -5.20
N MET A 42 1.58 9.19 -4.99
CA MET A 42 2.65 8.40 -5.56
C MET A 42 2.28 7.97 -6.98
N GLN A 43 2.88 8.64 -7.96
CA GLN A 43 2.74 8.27 -9.36
C GLN A 43 3.70 7.12 -9.71
N VAL A 44 3.13 6.07 -10.31
CA VAL A 44 3.87 4.91 -10.79
C VAL A 44 3.48 4.65 -12.24
N ASN A 45 4.48 4.42 -13.09
CA ASN A 45 4.24 3.97 -14.46
C ASN A 45 3.60 2.58 -14.42
N ALA A 46 2.46 2.43 -15.07
CA ALA A 46 1.65 1.22 -15.08
C ALA A 46 1.10 0.95 -16.48
N THR A 47 0.31 -0.11 -16.59
CA THR A 47 -0.44 -0.45 -17.80
C THR A 47 -1.91 -0.64 -17.41
N HIS A 48 -2.81 0.00 -18.14
CA HIS A 48 -4.26 -0.13 -17.97
C HIS A 48 -4.89 -0.46 -19.31
N ASP A 49 -5.60 -1.59 -19.41
CA ASP A 49 -6.18 -2.11 -20.66
C ASP A 49 -5.17 -2.23 -21.81
N GLY A 50 -3.92 -2.56 -21.49
CA GLY A 50 -2.83 -2.71 -22.46
C GLY A 50 -2.13 -1.41 -22.84
N GLU A 51 -2.64 -0.26 -22.42
CA GLU A 51 -2.07 1.06 -22.72
C GLU A 51 -1.21 1.59 -21.56
N PRO A 52 -0.16 2.38 -21.86
CA PRO A 52 0.61 3.07 -20.83
C PRO A 52 -0.28 3.98 -19.97
N ALA A 53 -0.14 3.87 -18.65
CA ALA A 53 -0.93 4.65 -17.70
C ALA A 53 -0.07 5.12 -16.52
N ILE A 54 -0.59 6.10 -15.79
CA ILE A 54 -0.03 6.54 -14.51
C ILE A 54 -0.99 6.09 -13.42
N TYR A 55 -0.52 5.18 -12.57
CA TYR A 55 -1.20 4.83 -11.34
C TYR A 55 -0.78 5.82 -10.25
N ASP A 56 -1.62 6.83 -10.02
CA ASP A 56 -1.46 7.77 -8.93
C ASP A 56 -2.23 7.29 -7.70
N HIS A 57 -1.53 6.99 -6.61
CA HIS A 57 -2.13 6.48 -5.39
C HIS A 57 -1.42 7.00 -4.13
N SER A 58 -2.15 7.02 -3.03
CA SER A 58 -1.59 7.28 -1.71
C SER A 58 -1.45 5.95 -0.95
N ALA A 59 -0.47 5.86 -0.07
CA ALA A 59 -0.23 4.67 0.73
C ALA A 59 0.15 5.02 2.17
N ALA A 60 -0.21 4.12 3.08
CA ALA A 60 0.15 4.18 4.49
C ALA A 60 0.91 2.92 4.88
N PHE A 61 1.96 3.08 5.68
CA PHE A 61 2.87 2.02 6.13
C PHE A 61 3.07 2.09 7.63
#